data_AF-A0A7Y5G728-F1
#
_entry.id   AF-A0A7Y5G728-F1
#
_cell.length_a   1.000
_cell.length_b   1.000
_cell.length_c   1.000
_cell.angle_alpha   90.00
_cell.angle_beta   90.00
_cell.angle_gamma   90.00
#
_symmetry.space_group_name_H-M   'P 1'
#
loop_
_entity.id
_entity.type
_entity.pdbx_description
1 polymer ?
#
loop_
_entity_poly.entity_id
_entity_poly.type
_entity_poly.pdbx_seq_one_letter_code
_entity_poly.pdbx_strand_id
1 'polypeptide(L)'
;MKFTLLGTRGSRPILTPQRTKYGGNTTAFKITIDGMAPIYVDGGTGIFREGVAVMRNGARPFHAHFLITHTHWDHILAFPFFTPLFEKDTKITIMGPRSEKYDVKSLFEHQHDKGLIPIPFDMFKDRI
;
A
#
# COMPACT_ATOMS: atom_id res chain seq x y z
N MET A 1 -5.11 -19.59 -6.25
CA MET A 1 -5.37 -18.12 -6.13
C MET A 1 -6.15 -17.86 -4.86
N LYS A 2 -5.75 -16.85 -4.06
CA LYS A 2 -6.41 -16.46 -2.81
C LYS A 2 -6.54 -14.93 -2.73
N PHE A 3 -7.73 -14.46 -2.37
CA PHE A 3 -8.06 -13.06 -2.12
C PHE A 3 -8.14 -12.78 -0.62
N THR A 4 -7.48 -11.72 -0.15
CA THR A 4 -7.41 -11.35 1.27
C THR A 4 -7.84 -9.90 1.46
N LEU A 5 -8.78 -9.68 2.37
CA LEU A 5 -9.24 -8.36 2.78
C LEU A 5 -8.28 -7.80 3.84
N LEU A 6 -7.48 -6.79 3.49
CA LEU A 6 -6.60 -6.10 4.45
C LEU A 6 -7.31 -4.91 5.10
N GLY A 7 -8.23 -4.28 4.36
CA GLY A 7 -9.13 -3.24 4.81
C GLY A 7 -10.41 -3.18 3.98
N THR A 8 -11.49 -2.79 4.65
CA THR A 8 -12.88 -2.92 4.17
C THR A 8 -13.69 -1.64 4.43
N ARG A 9 -13.08 -0.61 4.99
CA ARG A 9 -13.70 0.70 5.20
C ARG A 9 -13.44 1.58 3.97
N GLY A 10 -14.39 2.45 3.64
CA GLY A 10 -14.18 3.50 2.63
C GLY A 10 -13.35 4.66 3.20
N SER A 11 -13.79 5.89 2.93
CA SER A 11 -13.04 7.14 3.17
C SER A 11 -12.47 7.37 4.57
N ARG A 12 -12.94 6.66 5.60
CA ARG A 12 -12.55 6.89 6.98
C ARG A 12 -12.26 5.56 7.70
N PRO A 13 -11.06 5.40 8.31
CA PRO A 13 -10.83 4.30 9.23
C PRO A 13 -11.70 4.49 10.48
N ILE A 14 -12.27 3.39 10.99
CA ILE A 14 -13.14 3.43 12.18
C ILE A 14 -12.76 2.27 13.08
N LEU A 15 -12.39 2.58 14.32
CA LEU A 15 -12.18 1.60 15.37
C LEU A 15 -13.21 1.82 16.48
N THR A 16 -14.33 1.11 16.41
CA THR A 16 -15.31 1.08 17.50
C THR A 16 -15.63 -0.36 17.88
N PRO A 17 -15.86 -0.67 19.17
CA PRO A 17 -16.15 -2.03 19.63
C PRO A 17 -17.26 -2.72 18.84
N GLN A 18 -18.29 -1.97 18.46
CA GLN A 18 -19.47 -2.45 17.73
C GLN A 18 -19.13 -2.84 16.27
N ARG A 19 -18.03 -2.32 15.72
CA ARG A 19 -17.63 -2.53 14.32
C ARG A 19 -16.34 -3.31 14.15
N THR A 20 -15.65 -3.68 15.24
CA THR A 20 -14.38 -4.43 15.21
C THR A 20 -14.46 -5.71 14.37
N LYS A 21 -15.59 -6.42 14.40
CA LYS A 21 -15.79 -7.67 13.63
C LYS A 21 -15.67 -7.49 12.10
N TYR A 22 -15.85 -6.27 11.60
CA TYR A 22 -15.75 -5.95 10.18
C TYR A 22 -14.40 -5.36 9.77
N GLY A 23 -13.51 -5.09 10.74
CA GLY A 23 -12.25 -4.38 10.54
C GLY A 23 -12.41 -2.85 10.56
N GLY A 24 -11.29 -2.16 10.83
CA GLY A 24 -11.25 -0.70 10.92
C GLY A 24 -10.40 -0.01 9.86
N ASN A 25 -9.75 -0.78 8.99
CA ASN A 25 -8.82 -0.28 7.99
C ASN A 25 -9.51 0.18 6.71
N THR A 26 -9.00 1.23 6.08
CA THR A 26 -9.46 1.68 4.76
C THR A 26 -9.06 0.70 3.66
N THR A 27 -9.70 0.83 2.50
CA THR A 27 -9.62 -0.06 1.33
C THR A 27 -8.21 -0.53 1.01
N ALA A 28 -7.97 -1.83 1.17
CA ALA A 28 -6.74 -2.50 0.76
C ALA A 28 -7.00 -4.00 0.61
N PHE A 29 -6.54 -4.58 -0.48
CA PHE A 29 -6.71 -6.01 -0.76
C PHE A 29 -5.39 -6.64 -1.20
N LYS A 30 -5.24 -7.94 -0.95
CA LYS A 30 -4.11 -8.74 -1.43
C LYS A 30 -4.61 -9.94 -2.21
N ILE A 31 -4.09 -10.11 -3.41
CA ILE A 31 -4.26 -11.29 -4.26
C ILE A 31 -2.95 -12.05 -4.25
N THR A 32 -3.04 -13.36 -4.00
CA THR A 32 -1.91 -14.28 -4.04
C THR A 32 -2.20 -15.39 -5.03
N ILE A 33 -1.22 -15.69 -5.87
CA ILE A 33 -1.26 -16.76 -6.88
C ILE A 33 0.06 -17.52 -6.72
N ASP A 34 -0.01 -18.85 -6.71
CA ASP A 34 1.16 -19.68 -6.47
C ASP A 34 2.21 -19.45 -7.56
N GLY A 35 3.46 -19.23 -7.15
CA GLY A 35 4.57 -18.91 -8.06
C GLY A 35 4.60 -17.47 -8.58
N MET A 36 3.67 -16.59 -8.16
CA MET A 36 3.65 -15.18 -8.56
C MET A 36 3.90 -14.22 -7.39
N ALA A 37 4.40 -13.03 -7.70
CA ALA A 37 4.47 -11.93 -6.74
C ALA A 37 3.04 -11.55 -6.27
N PRO A 38 2.84 -11.18 -4.99
CA PRO A 38 1.57 -10.69 -4.50
C PRO A 38 1.15 -9.42 -5.24
N ILE A 39 -0.15 -9.32 -5.50
CA ILE A 39 -0.78 -8.13 -6.07
C ILE A 39 -1.59 -7.47 -4.97
N TYR A 40 -1.25 -6.23 -4.67
CA TYR A 40 -2.01 -5.36 -3.79
C TYR A 40 -2.95 -4.50 -4.63
N VAL A 41 -4.21 -4.40 -4.20
CA VAL A 41 -5.16 -3.46 -4.78
C VAL A 41 -5.39 -2.38 -3.74
N ASP A 42 -5.00 -1.17 -4.09
CA ASP A 42 -4.87 0.00 -3.21
C ASP A 42 -3.90 -0.17 -2.03
N GLY A 43 -3.49 0.97 -1.46
CA GLY A 43 -2.60 1.13 -0.31
C GLY A 43 -3.27 1.84 0.88
N GLY A 44 -4.55 1.54 1.12
CA GLY A 44 -5.24 2.01 2.33
C GLY A 44 -4.66 1.45 3.63
N THR A 45 -5.18 1.86 4.78
CA THR A 45 -4.54 1.66 6.09
C THR A 45 -4.30 0.20 6.49
N GLY A 46 -4.94 -0.75 5.80
CA GLY A 46 -4.72 -2.18 5.99
C GLY A 46 -3.32 -2.65 5.58
N ILE A 47 -2.68 -1.96 4.64
CA ILE A 47 -1.38 -2.38 4.08
C ILE A 47 -0.25 -2.32 5.12
N PHE A 48 -0.36 -1.47 6.14
CA PHE A 48 0.64 -1.35 7.20
C PHE A 48 0.89 -2.69 7.90
N ARG A 49 -0.18 -3.35 8.37
CA ARG A 49 -0.08 -4.64 9.08
C ARG A 49 0.44 -5.75 8.18
N GLU A 50 0.07 -5.71 6.90
CA GLU A 50 0.58 -6.64 5.91
C GLU A 50 2.09 -6.48 5.70
N GLY A 51 2.58 -5.24 5.56
CA GLY A 51 4.01 -4.97 5.42
C GLY A 51 4.83 -5.54 6.57
N VAL A 52 4.35 -5.35 7.81
CA VAL A 52 4.97 -5.94 9.01
C VAL A 52 4.95 -7.48 8.95
N ALA A 53 3.85 -8.09 8.50
CA ALA A 53 3.74 -9.54 8.40
C ALA A 53 4.69 -10.13 7.33
N VAL A 54 4.81 -9.48 6.17
CA VAL A 54 5.75 -9.86 5.10
C VAL A 54 7.18 -9.89 5.64
N MET A 55 7.58 -8.84 6.37
CA MET A 55 8.92 -8.75 6.96
C MET A 55 9.17 -9.80 8.03
N ARG A 56 8.20 -10.05 8.91
CA ARG A 56 8.30 -11.10 9.94
C ARG A 56 8.44 -12.50 9.37
N ASN A 57 7.85 -12.76 8.21
CA ASN A 57 7.95 -14.05 7.53
C ASN A 57 9.26 -14.21 6.73
N GLY A 58 10.17 -13.24 6.79
CA GLY A 58 11.50 -13.33 6.16
C GLY A 58 11.48 -13.24 4.63
N ALA A 59 10.42 -12.70 4.02
CA ALA A 59 10.32 -12.57 2.56
C ALA A 59 11.35 -11.55 2.03
N ARG A 60 12.53 -12.04 1.63
CA ARG A 60 13.63 -11.28 1.03
C ARG A 60 14.32 -12.15 -0.04
N PRO A 61 14.53 -11.69 -1.29
CA PRO A 61 14.04 -10.44 -1.87
C PRO A 61 12.51 -10.38 -1.91
N PHE A 62 11.94 -9.17 -1.93
CA PHE A 62 10.48 -8.99 -1.93
C PHE A 62 10.01 -8.28 -3.19
N HIS A 63 9.18 -8.95 -3.99
CA HIS A 63 8.57 -8.37 -5.18
C HIS A 63 7.06 -8.25 -4.99
N ALA A 64 6.46 -7.14 -5.44
CA ALA A 64 5.01 -6.97 -5.42
C ALA A 64 4.51 -6.03 -6.51
N HIS A 65 3.23 -6.18 -6.86
CA HIS A 65 2.51 -5.24 -7.72
C HIS A 65 1.48 -4.47 -6.89
N PHE A 66 1.35 -3.16 -7.14
CA PHE A 66 0.26 -2.34 -6.61
C PHE A 66 -0.62 -1.88 -7.77
N LEU A 67 -1.91 -2.18 -7.69
CA LEU A 67 -2.95 -1.68 -8.58
C LEU A 67 -3.76 -0.64 -7.81
N ILE A 68 -3.53 0.63 -8.10
CA ILE A 68 -4.23 1.75 -7.49
C ILE A 68 -5.49 2.02 -8.31
N THR A 69 -6.65 1.91 -7.68
CA THR A 69 -7.94 2.13 -8.36
C THR A 69 -8.16 3.61 -8.64
N HIS A 70 -7.92 4.46 -7.64
CA HIS A 70 -7.94 5.91 -7.70
C HIS A 70 -7.17 6.51 -6.52
N THR A 71 -7.00 7.83 -6.53
CA THR A 71 -5.99 8.52 -5.72
C THR A 71 -6.57 9.28 -4.53
N HIS A 72 -7.78 8.94 -4.10
CA HIS A 72 -8.30 9.43 -2.83
C HIS A 72 -7.44 8.91 -1.68
N TRP A 73 -7.31 9.70 -0.62
CA TRP A 73 -6.43 9.42 0.51
C TRP A 73 -6.66 8.03 1.11
N ASP A 74 -7.90 7.59 1.29
CA ASP A 74 -8.22 6.29 1.85
C ASP A 74 -7.70 5.09 1.05
N HIS A 75 -7.30 5.30 -0.21
CA HIS A 75 -6.71 4.30 -1.10
C HIS A 75 -5.18 4.36 -1.18
N ILE A 76 -4.53 5.43 -0.73
CA ILE A 76 -3.07 5.56 -0.85
C ILE A 76 -2.37 5.95 0.46
N LEU A 77 -3.10 6.39 1.48
CA LEU A 77 -2.58 7.01 2.70
C LEU A 77 -1.53 6.16 3.42
N ALA A 78 -1.64 4.84 3.38
CA ALA A 78 -0.74 3.96 4.11
C ALA A 78 0.34 3.30 3.27
N PHE A 79 0.38 3.55 1.96
CA PHE A 79 1.48 3.14 1.10
C PHE A 79 2.85 3.57 1.67
N PRO A 80 3.07 4.81 2.15
CA PRO A 80 4.35 5.22 2.72
C PRO A 80 4.81 4.41 3.93
N PHE A 81 3.88 3.75 4.64
CA PHE A 81 4.17 2.95 5.83
C PHE A 81 4.26 1.45 5.52
N PHE A 82 4.23 1.06 4.25
CA PHE A 82 4.43 -0.32 3.85
C PHE A 82 5.89 -0.71 4.03
N THR A 83 6.19 -1.33 5.17
CA THR A 83 7.57 -1.64 5.63
C THR A 83 8.50 -2.23 4.56
N PRO A 84 8.04 -3.12 3.64
CA PRO A 84 8.91 -3.66 2.60
C PRO A 84 9.56 -2.60 1.70
N LEU A 85 8.98 -1.39 1.55
CA LEU A 85 9.57 -0.29 0.77
C LEU A 85 11.00 0.06 1.19
N PHE A 86 11.33 -0.12 2.48
CA PHE A 86 12.62 0.27 3.04
C PHE A 86 13.67 -0.84 2.98
N GLU A 87 13.33 -2.01 2.45
CA GLU A 87 14.28 -3.10 2.27
C GLU A 87 15.05 -2.98 0.96
N LYS A 88 16.36 -3.22 1.03
CA LYS A 88 17.28 -3.02 -0.10
C LYS A 88 16.91 -3.87 -1.33
N ASP A 89 16.43 -5.09 -1.10
CA ASP A 89 16.12 -6.06 -2.14
C ASP A 89 14.62 -6.11 -2.46
N THR A 90 13.90 -5.01 -2.24
CA THR A 90 12.50 -4.86 -2.63
C THR A 90 12.36 -4.31 -4.03
N LYS A 91 11.41 -4.87 -4.80
CA LYS A 91 10.94 -4.29 -6.06
C LYS A 91 9.43 -4.23 -6.08
N ILE A 92 8.88 -3.03 -6.16
CA ILE A 92 7.45 -2.78 -6.23
C ILE A 92 7.15 -2.18 -7.59
N THR A 93 6.12 -2.68 -8.26
CA THR A 93 5.62 -2.08 -9.50
C THR A 93 4.26 -1.48 -9.22
N ILE A 94 4.12 -0.17 -9.44
CA ILE A 94 2.88 0.55 -9.19
C ILE A 94 2.19 0.87 -10.52
N MET A 95 0.93 0.49 -10.63
CA MET A 95 0.04 0.83 -11.75
C MET A 95 -1.16 1.57 -11.17
N GLY A 96 -1.54 2.68 -11.79
CA GLY A 96 -2.63 3.52 -11.31
C GLY A 96 -3.17 4.43 -12.40
N PRO A 97 -4.26 5.16 -12.13
CA PRO A 97 -4.85 6.06 -13.11
C PRO A 97 -3.89 7.21 -13.42
N ARG A 98 -3.84 7.58 -14.70
CA ARG A 98 -3.23 8.82 -15.14
C ARG A 98 -4.27 9.92 -15.06
N SER A 99 -3.99 10.99 -14.32
CA SER A 99 -4.81 12.20 -14.35
C SER A 99 -4.18 13.23 -15.28
N GLU A 100 -4.93 14.29 -15.62
CA GLU A 100 -4.39 15.41 -16.40
C GLU A 100 -3.27 16.16 -15.66
N LYS A 101 -3.30 16.14 -14.32
CA LYS A 101 -2.42 16.93 -13.46
C LYS A 101 -1.22 16.15 -12.90
N TYR A 102 -1.39 14.84 -12.70
CA TYR A 102 -0.37 13.95 -12.12
C TYR A 102 -0.37 12.60 -12.84
N ASP A 103 0.82 12.13 -13.18
CA ASP A 103 1.05 10.71 -13.42
C ASP A 103 1.23 9.96 -12.09
N VAL A 104 1.32 8.62 -12.16
CA VAL A 104 1.43 7.80 -10.93
C VAL A 104 2.66 8.18 -10.12
N LYS A 105 3.80 8.42 -10.77
CA LYS A 105 5.05 8.73 -10.08
C LYS A 105 4.97 10.08 -9.35
N SER A 106 4.58 11.14 -10.05
CA SER A 106 4.45 12.49 -9.50
C SER A 106 3.41 12.58 -8.38
N LEU A 107 2.35 11.77 -8.44
CA LEU A 107 1.39 11.64 -7.35
C LEU A 107 2.06 11.08 -6.08
N PHE A 108 2.81 9.98 -6.20
CA PHE A 108 3.49 9.40 -5.04
C PHE A 108 4.64 10.27 -4.56
N GLU A 109 5.34 10.99 -5.43
CA GLU A 109 6.30 12.02 -5.02
C GLU A 109 5.63 13.11 -4.20
N HIS A 110 4.50 13.66 -4.69
CA HIS A 110 3.73 14.67 -3.98
C HIS A 110 3.21 14.17 -2.63
N GLN A 111 2.74 12.91 -2.54
CA GLN A 111 2.34 12.30 -1.27
C GLN A 111 3.46 12.37 -0.21
N HIS A 112 4.72 12.33 -0.65
CA HIS A 112 5.90 12.36 0.21
C HIS A 112 6.51 13.77 0.36
N ASP A 113 5.77 14.81 -0.03
CA ASP A 113 6.13 16.17 0.30
C ASP A 113 6.25 16.32 1.82
N LYS A 114 7.30 17.02 2.27
CA LYS A 114 7.64 17.18 3.70
C LYS A 114 6.50 17.75 4.56
N GLY A 115 5.57 18.47 3.95
CA GLY A 115 4.39 19.02 4.63
C GLY A 115 3.24 18.03 4.83
N LEU A 116 3.24 16.89 4.11
CA LEU A 116 2.15 15.90 4.14
C LEU A 116 2.52 14.67 4.98
N ILE A 117 3.78 14.22 4.89
CA ILE A 117 4.25 13.04 5.63
C ILE A 117 5.74 13.16 5.98
N PRO A 118 6.19 12.67 7.15
CA PRO A 118 7.59 12.74 7.56
C PRO A 118 8.47 11.64 6.94
N ILE A 119 8.16 11.20 5.71
CA ILE A 119 8.89 10.14 5.00
C ILE A 119 9.28 10.71 3.63
N PRO A 120 10.56 11.03 3.37
CA PRO A 120 11.00 11.48 2.05
C PRO A 120 10.92 10.37 1.00
N PHE A 121 10.49 10.71 -0.21
CA PHE A 121 10.39 9.77 -1.34
C PHE A 121 11.74 9.11 -1.69
N ASP A 122 12.84 9.87 -1.54
CA ASP A 122 14.20 9.40 -1.82
C ASP A 122 14.63 8.17 -1.00
N MET A 123 13.96 7.88 0.12
CA MET A 123 14.30 6.73 0.97
C MET A 123 14.04 5.38 0.27
N PHE A 124 13.15 5.33 -0.71
CA PHE A 124 12.74 4.09 -1.37
C PHE A 124 12.48 4.26 -2.88
N LYS A 125 12.75 5.42 -3.47
CA LYS A 125 12.50 5.71 -4.90
C LYS A 125 13.10 4.67 -5.86
N ASP A 126 14.23 4.07 -5.52
CA ASP A 126 14.90 3.07 -6.37
C ASP A 126 14.20 1.69 -6.32
N ARG A 127 13.18 1.54 -5.48
CA ARG A 127 12.40 0.30 -5.28
C ARG A 127 11.08 0.30 -6.05
N ILE A 128 10.68 1.42 -6.65
CA ILE A 128 9.35 1.63 -7.27
C ILE A 128 9.44 2.11 -8.71
#